data_AF-A0A2H0M2Q0-F1
#
_entry.id   AF-A0A2H0M2Q0-F1
#
_cell.length_a   1.000
_cell.length_b   1.000
_cell.length_c   1.000
_cell.angle_alpha   90.00
_cell.angle_beta   90.00
_cell.angle_gamma   90.00
#
_symmetry.space_group_name_H-M   'P 1'
#
loop_
_entity.id
_entity.type
_entity.pdbx_description
1 polymer ?
#
loop_
_entity_poly.entity_id
_entity_poly.type
_entity_poly.pdbx_seq_one_letter_code
_entity_poly.pdbx_strand_id
1 'polypeptide(L)'
;MDIKSILELKNKRKITMLTAYDYPIANLVDQAGIDIILVGDSLANVVLGLESTTQVGMPEMLHHTKAVTRAVKNALVVADMPFNSYQINPQDALKNAQRFIEEAQAQAVKLEWFPGCIAVTEQIIKSGIAVMGHIGLTPQTADKIGGFKVQGKDAQSAKNLIGQAKALEKLGCFALVLECLPDKISELITAQLKIPTIGIGAGIHCDGQVLVINDMLGLFDRYTPKFVKKYANLSPIILEAVNDFKNEVLKEKFPAPEHSFTIKEEEFKKIDER
;
A
#
# COMPACT_ATOMS: atom_id res chain seq x y z
N MET A 1 7.90 -9.37 12.16
CA MET A 1 8.60 -8.10 11.92
C MET A 1 7.98 -7.03 12.79
N ASP A 2 8.80 -6.38 13.60
CA ASP A 2 8.44 -5.18 14.36
C ASP A 2 9.29 -3.99 13.91
N ILE A 3 9.05 -2.80 14.47
CA ILE A 3 9.77 -1.57 14.11
C ILE A 3 11.28 -1.73 14.31
N LYS A 4 11.70 -2.37 15.43
CA LYS A 4 13.11 -2.61 15.74
C LYS A 4 13.76 -3.50 14.67
N SER A 5 13.09 -4.57 14.29
CA SER A 5 13.56 -5.48 13.24
C SER A 5 13.78 -4.73 11.93
N ILE A 6 12.86 -3.84 11.54
CA ILE A 6 12.99 -3.03 10.31
C ILE A 6 14.19 -2.09 10.38
N LEU A 7 14.40 -1.41 11.51
CA LEU A 7 15.56 -0.54 11.71
C LEU A 7 16.89 -1.31 11.58
N GLU A 8 16.96 -2.52 12.13
CA GLU A 8 18.15 -3.38 12.11
C GLU A 8 18.52 -3.90 10.71
N LEU A 9 17.57 -3.90 9.75
CA LEU A 9 17.84 -4.32 8.38
C LEU A 9 18.68 -3.31 7.59
N LYS A 10 18.68 -2.02 7.99
CA LYS A 10 19.50 -1.00 7.33
C LYS A 10 20.97 -1.42 7.37
N ASN A 11 21.65 -1.35 6.23
CA ASN A 11 23.03 -1.83 6.02
C ASN A 11 23.26 -3.35 6.22
N LYS A 12 22.19 -4.16 6.36
CA LYS A 12 22.28 -5.63 6.43
C LYS A 12 21.76 -6.30 5.17
N ARG A 13 20.56 -5.91 4.73
CA ARG A 13 19.95 -6.32 3.45
C ARG A 13 18.88 -5.33 3.04
N LYS A 14 18.40 -5.44 1.79
CA LYS A 14 17.28 -4.61 1.34
C LYS A 14 15.98 -5.01 2.04
N ILE A 15 15.16 -4.01 2.37
CA ILE A 15 13.81 -4.17 2.94
C ILE A 15 12.81 -4.35 1.79
N THR A 16 11.97 -5.37 1.89
CA THR A 16 10.90 -5.63 0.92
C THR A 16 9.57 -5.07 1.45
N MET A 17 8.90 -4.28 0.63
CA MET A 17 7.61 -3.72 0.96
C MET A 17 6.65 -3.88 -0.23
N LEU A 18 5.43 -4.30 0.03
CA LEU A 18 4.37 -4.36 -0.98
C LEU A 18 3.07 -3.83 -0.40
N THR A 19 2.23 -3.25 -1.25
CA THR A 19 0.87 -2.96 -0.81
C THR A 19 0.03 -4.23 -0.72
N ALA A 20 -0.98 -4.22 0.14
CA ALA A 20 -2.08 -5.19 0.12
C ALA A 20 -3.33 -4.54 0.70
N TYR A 21 -4.50 -4.99 0.27
CA TYR A 21 -5.77 -4.31 0.58
C TYR A 21 -6.87 -5.28 1.05
N ASP A 22 -6.65 -6.59 0.94
CA ASP A 22 -7.62 -7.61 1.30
C ASP A 22 -6.93 -8.81 1.94
N TYR A 23 -7.75 -9.71 2.50
CA TYR A 23 -7.28 -10.90 3.18
C TYR A 23 -6.50 -11.87 2.28
N PRO A 24 -7.02 -12.34 1.12
CA PRO A 24 -6.33 -13.37 0.33
C PRO A 24 -4.98 -12.89 -0.21
N ILE A 25 -4.89 -11.65 -0.69
CA ILE A 25 -3.62 -11.10 -1.21
C ILE A 25 -2.64 -10.87 -0.05
N ALA A 26 -3.08 -10.28 1.07
CA ALA A 26 -2.20 -10.08 2.22
C ALA A 26 -1.65 -11.39 2.77
N ASN A 27 -2.45 -12.46 2.79
CA ASN A 27 -2.00 -13.79 3.21
C ASN A 27 -0.89 -14.33 2.29
N LEU A 28 -1.02 -14.18 0.97
CA LEU A 28 0.03 -14.59 0.02
C LEU A 28 1.30 -13.73 0.15
N VAL A 29 1.13 -12.43 0.33
CA VAL A 29 2.25 -11.47 0.52
C VAL A 29 3.01 -11.78 1.82
N ASP A 30 2.32 -12.09 2.92
CA ASP A 30 2.94 -12.49 4.18
C ASP A 30 3.67 -13.84 4.07
N GLN A 31 3.07 -14.83 3.43
CA GLN A 31 3.69 -16.14 3.18
C GLN A 31 4.96 -16.06 2.33
N ALA A 32 5.02 -15.08 1.41
CA ALA A 32 6.21 -14.82 0.60
C ALA A 32 7.38 -14.20 1.40
N GLY A 33 7.18 -13.85 2.68
CA GLY A 33 8.21 -13.29 3.54
C GLY A 33 8.52 -11.81 3.29
N ILE A 34 7.51 -11.04 2.86
CA ILE A 34 7.64 -9.58 2.72
C ILE A 34 7.79 -8.91 4.09
N ASP A 35 8.73 -7.98 4.22
CA ASP A 35 9.03 -7.37 5.53
C ASP A 35 7.94 -6.42 6.00
N ILE A 36 7.40 -5.61 5.08
CA ILE A 36 6.40 -4.58 5.34
C ILE A 36 5.22 -4.70 4.36
N ILE A 37 4.01 -4.74 4.89
CA ILE A 37 2.78 -4.64 4.10
C ILE A 37 2.17 -3.25 4.31
N LEU A 38 1.99 -2.52 3.22
CA LEU A 38 1.35 -1.20 3.23
C LEU A 38 -0.11 -1.30 2.82
N VAL A 39 -1.00 -0.91 3.72
CA VAL A 39 -2.39 -0.62 3.36
C VAL A 39 -2.44 0.83 2.90
N GLY A 40 -2.10 1.02 1.62
CA GLY A 40 -1.91 2.34 1.02
C GLY A 40 -3.20 2.95 0.47
N ASP A 41 -3.31 4.27 0.48
CA ASP A 41 -4.44 5.01 -0.10
C ASP A 41 -4.54 4.86 -1.64
N SER A 42 -3.48 4.37 -2.28
CA SER A 42 -3.48 3.78 -3.64
C SER A 42 -4.65 2.82 -3.91
N LEU A 43 -5.26 2.23 -2.87
CA LEU A 43 -6.50 1.46 -2.97
C LEU A 43 -7.63 2.25 -3.65
N ALA A 44 -7.64 3.58 -3.54
CA ALA A 44 -8.59 4.44 -4.24
C ALA A 44 -8.62 4.10 -5.73
N ASN A 45 -7.44 4.07 -6.36
CA ASN A 45 -7.33 3.84 -7.80
C ASN A 45 -7.32 2.36 -8.20
N VAL A 46 -6.72 1.50 -7.37
CA VAL A 46 -6.42 0.11 -7.75
C VAL A 46 -7.43 -0.91 -7.20
N VAL A 47 -8.30 -0.49 -6.27
CA VAL A 47 -9.34 -1.33 -5.69
C VAL A 47 -10.72 -0.71 -5.91
N LEU A 48 -10.88 0.59 -5.63
CA LEU A 48 -12.17 1.26 -5.65
C LEU A 48 -12.50 1.93 -7.00
N GLY A 49 -11.54 2.00 -7.93
CA GLY A 49 -11.74 2.62 -9.24
C GLY A 49 -11.93 4.15 -9.20
N LEU A 50 -11.56 4.78 -8.10
CA LEU A 50 -11.60 6.23 -7.92
C LEU A 50 -10.50 6.91 -8.73
N GLU A 51 -10.73 8.18 -9.10
CA GLU A 51 -9.79 8.94 -9.92
C GLU A 51 -8.59 9.44 -9.11
N SER A 52 -8.77 9.68 -7.81
CA SER A 52 -7.74 10.27 -6.94
C SER A 52 -7.74 9.63 -5.54
N THR A 53 -6.55 9.52 -4.94
CA THR A 53 -6.38 9.08 -3.54
C THR A 53 -6.98 10.06 -2.53
N THR A 54 -7.29 11.29 -2.93
CA THR A 54 -8.00 12.25 -2.06
C THR A 54 -9.47 11.91 -1.86
N GLN A 55 -10.03 10.97 -2.63
CA GLN A 55 -11.43 10.54 -2.54
C GLN A 55 -11.66 9.44 -1.50
N VAL A 56 -10.61 8.81 -0.95
CA VAL A 56 -10.76 7.85 0.15
C VAL A 56 -10.70 8.54 1.50
N GLY A 57 -11.49 8.05 2.45
CA GLY A 57 -11.55 8.53 3.81
C GLY A 57 -11.13 7.48 4.84
N MET A 58 -11.31 7.84 6.11
CA MET A 58 -11.07 6.92 7.23
C MET A 58 -11.89 5.61 7.14
N PRO A 59 -13.18 5.61 6.72
CA PRO A 59 -13.96 4.37 6.65
C PRO A 59 -13.34 3.32 5.73
N GLU A 60 -12.94 3.71 4.53
CA GLU A 60 -12.33 2.80 3.54
C GLU A 60 -10.97 2.31 4.05
N MET A 61 -10.12 3.22 4.52
CA MET A 61 -8.78 2.88 4.99
C MET A 61 -8.82 1.94 6.21
N LEU A 62 -9.71 2.18 7.18
CA LEU A 62 -9.87 1.29 8.33
C LEU A 62 -10.43 -0.08 7.92
N HIS A 63 -11.37 -0.12 6.97
CA HIS A 63 -11.94 -1.37 6.46
C HIS A 63 -10.86 -2.26 5.83
N HIS A 64 -10.10 -1.72 4.89
CA HIS A 64 -9.04 -2.47 4.20
C HIS A 64 -7.91 -2.84 5.17
N THR A 65 -7.58 -1.96 6.12
CA THR A 65 -6.56 -2.27 7.14
C THR A 65 -7.00 -3.45 8.01
N LYS A 66 -8.27 -3.48 8.46
CA LYS A 66 -8.84 -4.62 9.21
C LYS A 66 -8.82 -5.92 8.40
N ALA A 67 -9.02 -5.86 7.08
CA ALA A 67 -8.97 -7.05 6.23
C ALA A 67 -7.54 -7.62 6.15
N VAL A 68 -6.55 -6.75 5.99
CA VAL A 68 -5.12 -7.11 5.90
C VAL A 68 -4.59 -7.64 7.22
N THR A 69 -4.86 -6.96 8.34
CA THR A 69 -4.32 -7.37 9.65
C THR A 69 -4.88 -8.72 10.14
N ARG A 70 -6.04 -9.16 9.64
CA ARG A 70 -6.54 -10.53 9.88
C ARG A 70 -5.74 -11.61 9.16
N ALA A 71 -5.07 -11.28 8.05
CA ALA A 71 -4.30 -12.22 7.25
C ALA A 71 -2.83 -12.32 7.68
N VAL A 72 -2.23 -11.19 8.06
CA VAL A 72 -0.79 -11.05 8.28
C VAL A 72 -0.36 -11.66 9.61
N LYS A 73 0.67 -12.50 9.59
CA LYS A 73 1.27 -13.10 10.79
C LYS A 73 2.71 -12.64 11.03
N ASN A 74 3.45 -12.28 9.98
CA ASN A 74 4.89 -12.05 10.06
C ASN A 74 5.30 -10.62 9.69
N ALA A 75 4.72 -10.03 8.64
CA ALA A 75 5.09 -8.70 8.17
C ALA A 75 4.71 -7.58 9.15
N LEU A 76 5.39 -6.44 9.06
CA LEU A 76 4.95 -5.20 9.70
C LEU A 76 3.84 -4.58 8.86
N VAL A 77 2.63 -4.40 9.40
CA VAL A 77 1.53 -3.72 8.72
C VAL A 77 1.59 -2.22 9.01
N VAL A 78 1.74 -1.43 7.95
CA VAL A 78 1.70 0.03 7.97
C VAL A 78 0.41 0.48 7.26
N ALA A 79 -0.37 1.36 7.88
CA ALA A 79 -1.57 1.91 7.27
C ALA A 79 -1.37 3.36 6.84
N ASP A 80 -1.78 3.72 5.63
CA ASP A 80 -1.82 5.11 5.23
C ASP A 80 -2.92 5.87 5.94
N MET A 81 -2.57 7.06 6.45
CA MET A 81 -3.59 8.02 6.82
C MET A 81 -4.08 8.73 5.55
N PRO A 82 -5.40 8.74 5.27
CA PRO A 82 -5.94 9.38 4.07
C PRO A 82 -5.88 10.90 4.17
N PHE A 83 -5.85 11.59 3.03
CA PHE A 83 -5.68 13.05 2.90
C PHE A 83 -6.41 13.90 3.96
N ASN A 84 -7.73 13.69 4.11
CA ASN A 84 -8.57 14.49 5.01
C ASN A 84 -8.36 14.18 6.50
N SER A 85 -7.61 13.13 6.86
CA SER A 85 -7.49 12.66 8.25
C SER A 85 -6.40 13.34 9.07
N TYR A 86 -5.48 14.07 8.43
CA TYR A 86 -4.35 14.72 9.11
C TYR A 86 -3.86 16.02 8.47
N GLN A 87 -4.14 16.24 7.17
CA GLN A 87 -3.71 17.46 6.47
C GLN A 87 -4.74 18.59 6.61
N ILE A 88 -6.01 18.29 6.32
CA ILE A 88 -7.12 19.27 6.37
C ILE A 88 -7.57 19.53 7.80
N ASN A 89 -7.63 18.48 8.62
CA ASN A 89 -7.99 18.57 10.04
C ASN A 89 -6.86 18.07 10.95
N PRO A 90 -5.75 18.82 11.09
CA PRO A 90 -4.61 18.42 11.93
C PRO A 90 -4.98 18.07 13.38
N GLN A 91 -6.04 18.67 13.92
CA GLN A 91 -6.51 18.42 15.29
C GLN A 91 -7.01 16.97 15.48
N ASP A 92 -7.54 16.35 14.42
CA ASP A 92 -8.02 14.97 14.45
C ASP A 92 -6.93 13.95 14.13
N ALA A 93 -5.73 14.38 13.73
CA ALA A 93 -4.68 13.50 13.23
C ALA A 93 -4.29 12.42 14.24
N LEU A 94 -4.09 12.79 15.51
CA LEU A 94 -3.77 11.82 16.57
C LEU A 94 -4.91 10.81 16.75
N LYS A 95 -6.16 11.28 16.84
CA LYS A 95 -7.33 10.41 17.00
C LYS A 95 -7.45 9.44 15.83
N ASN A 96 -7.25 9.91 14.60
CA ASN A 96 -7.30 9.07 13.42
C ASN A 96 -6.16 8.04 13.39
N ALA A 97 -4.94 8.43 13.80
CA ALA A 97 -3.83 7.50 13.95
C ALA A 97 -4.14 6.41 15.01
N GLN A 98 -4.68 6.79 16.17
CA GLN A 98 -5.09 5.85 17.21
C GLN A 98 -6.09 4.80 16.69
N ARG A 99 -7.06 5.21 15.87
CA ARG A 99 -8.03 4.28 15.28
C ARG A 99 -7.38 3.22 14.39
N PHE A 100 -6.30 3.53 13.66
CA PHE A 100 -5.58 2.54 12.88
C PHE A 100 -4.91 1.48 13.77
N ILE A 101 -4.38 1.89 14.92
CA ILE A 101 -3.74 0.98 15.87
C ILE A 101 -4.80 0.17 16.64
N GLU A 102 -5.79 0.84 17.22
CA GLU A 102 -6.78 0.25 18.12
C GLU A 102 -7.86 -0.52 17.36
N GLU A 103 -8.48 0.08 16.34
CA GLU A 103 -9.57 -0.59 15.64
C GLU A 103 -9.06 -1.52 14.54
N ALA A 104 -8.04 -1.08 13.80
CA ALA A 104 -7.57 -1.79 12.62
C ALA A 104 -6.34 -2.67 12.85
N GLN A 105 -5.72 -2.57 14.03
CA GLN A 105 -4.59 -3.40 14.45
C GLN A 105 -3.34 -3.23 13.56
N ALA A 106 -3.19 -2.09 12.89
CA ALA A 106 -1.93 -1.74 12.23
C ALA A 106 -0.84 -1.48 13.29
N GLN A 107 0.42 -1.73 12.94
CA GLN A 107 1.54 -1.51 13.85
C GLN A 107 2.16 -0.11 13.70
N ALA A 108 1.87 0.58 12.61
CA ALA A 108 2.33 1.93 12.32
C ALA A 108 1.43 2.65 11.33
N VAL A 109 1.58 3.97 11.25
CA VAL A 109 0.91 4.80 10.24
C VAL A 109 1.92 5.44 9.28
N LYS A 110 1.52 5.69 8.04
CA LYS A 110 2.30 6.48 7.06
C LYS A 110 1.64 7.84 6.82
N LEU A 111 2.47 8.88 6.80
CA LEU A 111 2.07 10.28 6.58
C LEU A 111 2.86 10.89 5.42
N GLU A 112 2.16 11.56 4.51
CA GLU A 112 2.79 12.34 3.45
C GLU A 112 3.22 13.72 3.94
N TRP A 113 4.30 14.23 3.34
CA TRP A 113 4.75 15.58 3.64
C TRP A 113 3.74 16.64 3.20
N PHE A 114 3.52 17.62 4.07
CA PHE A 114 2.73 18.83 3.83
C PHE A 114 3.23 19.95 4.76
N PRO A 115 2.84 21.22 4.57
CA PRO A 115 3.35 22.34 5.37
C PRO A 115 3.19 22.21 6.90
N GLY A 116 2.19 21.48 7.38
CA GLY A 116 1.94 21.22 8.81
C GLY A 116 2.47 19.88 9.34
N CYS A 117 3.22 19.13 8.53
CA CYS A 117 3.61 17.75 8.81
C CYS A 117 4.40 17.60 10.11
N ILE A 118 5.26 18.56 10.44
CA ILE A 118 6.11 18.50 11.64
C ILE A 118 5.28 18.44 12.92
N ALA A 119 4.33 19.36 13.09
CA ALA A 119 3.49 19.44 14.29
C ALA A 119 2.62 18.19 14.44
N VAL A 120 2.00 17.73 13.35
CA VAL A 120 1.15 16.53 13.34
C VAL A 120 1.95 15.28 13.66
N THR A 121 3.09 15.09 13.00
CA THR A 121 3.96 13.92 13.19
C THR A 121 4.50 13.87 14.61
N GLU A 122 4.92 15.01 15.16
CA GLU A 122 5.40 15.10 16.54
C GLU A 122 4.33 14.67 17.55
N GLN A 123 3.07 15.12 17.36
CA GLN A 123 1.97 14.75 18.23
C GLN A 123 1.69 13.24 18.20
N ILE A 124 1.71 12.63 17.02
CA ILE A 124 1.48 11.19 16.85
C ILE A 124 2.62 10.38 17.48
N ILE A 125 3.87 10.73 17.21
CA ILE A 125 5.04 10.03 17.77
C ILE A 125 5.08 10.14 19.30
N LYS A 126 4.80 11.32 19.87
CA LYS A 126 4.75 11.52 21.33
C LYS A 126 3.67 10.67 22.03
N SER A 127 2.65 10.24 21.30
CA SER A 127 1.62 9.31 21.80
C SER A 127 2.04 7.83 21.77
N GLY A 128 3.24 7.52 21.26
CA GLY A 128 3.76 6.15 21.16
C GLY A 128 3.40 5.44 19.86
N ILE A 129 2.79 6.11 18.89
CA ILE A 129 2.46 5.54 17.58
C ILE A 129 3.66 5.68 16.65
N ALA A 130 4.11 4.58 16.06
CA ALA A 130 5.19 4.57 15.09
C ALA A 130 4.74 5.21 13.76
N VAL A 131 5.57 6.12 13.22
CA VAL A 131 5.28 6.84 11.97
C VAL A 131 6.34 6.54 10.91
N MET A 132 5.87 6.15 9.73
CA MET A 132 6.65 6.16 8.49
C MET A 132 6.37 7.47 7.76
N GLY A 133 7.40 8.26 7.46
CA GLY A 133 7.22 9.48 6.68
C GLY A 133 7.21 9.19 5.17
N HIS A 134 6.64 10.08 4.37
CA HIS A 134 6.66 10.01 2.92
C HIS A 134 7.00 11.39 2.33
N ILE A 135 8.10 11.49 1.59
CA ILE A 135 8.55 12.71 0.89
C ILE A 135 8.78 12.42 -0.61
N GLY A 136 8.87 13.50 -1.40
CA GLY A 136 8.96 13.41 -2.85
C GLY A 136 7.64 13.72 -3.50
N LEU A 137 7.27 12.93 -4.50
CA LEU A 137 5.92 12.99 -5.06
C LEU A 137 4.95 12.43 -4.00
N THR A 138 4.09 13.30 -3.47
CA THR A 138 3.07 12.94 -2.48
C THR A 138 1.71 13.00 -3.18
N PRO A 139 1.13 11.85 -3.60
CA PRO A 139 -0.10 11.80 -4.39
C PRO A 139 -1.25 12.61 -3.81
N GLN A 140 -1.37 12.68 -2.47
CA GLN A 140 -2.45 13.44 -1.81
C GLN A 140 -2.33 14.95 -2.04
N THR A 141 -1.16 15.46 -2.42
CA THR A 141 -0.94 16.87 -2.76
C THR A 141 -0.49 17.07 -4.21
N ALA A 142 -0.64 16.06 -5.07
CA ALA A 142 -0.17 16.06 -6.46
C ALA A 142 -0.60 17.31 -7.25
N ASP A 143 -1.85 17.76 -7.08
CA ASP A 143 -2.36 18.96 -7.76
C ASP A 143 -1.57 20.22 -7.39
N LYS A 144 -1.13 20.35 -6.13
CA LYS A 144 -0.34 21.50 -5.64
C LYS A 144 1.08 21.51 -6.18
N ILE A 145 1.61 20.35 -6.56
CA ILE A 145 2.94 20.17 -7.14
C ILE A 145 2.90 19.99 -8.67
N GLY A 146 1.74 20.25 -9.28
CA GLY A 146 1.56 20.27 -10.73
C GLY A 146 1.46 18.88 -11.38
N GLY A 147 0.89 17.92 -10.66
CA GLY A 147 0.63 16.54 -11.07
C GLY A 147 1.72 15.53 -10.68
N PHE A 148 1.64 14.33 -11.26
CA PHE A 148 2.58 13.23 -11.04
C PHE A 148 3.92 13.48 -11.74
N LYS A 149 4.75 14.34 -11.14
CA LYS A 149 6.07 14.74 -11.67
C LYS A 149 7.19 14.30 -10.74
N VAL A 150 8.32 13.94 -11.34
CA VAL A 150 9.58 13.67 -10.62
C VAL A 150 10.02 14.92 -9.85
N GLN A 151 10.33 14.76 -8.57
CA GLN A 151 10.73 15.82 -7.63
C GLN A 151 12.24 15.88 -7.46
N GLY A 152 12.81 17.00 -7.02
CA GLY A 152 14.26 17.10 -6.75
C GLY A 152 15.14 17.21 -8.00
N LYS A 153 14.61 17.70 -9.13
CA LYS A 153 15.38 17.86 -10.38
C LYS A 153 16.40 19.00 -10.35
N ASP A 154 16.14 20.02 -9.55
CA ASP A 154 17.04 21.15 -9.33
C ASP A 154 17.61 21.15 -7.91
N ALA A 155 18.72 21.87 -7.72
CA ALA A 155 19.45 21.89 -6.46
C ALA A 155 18.62 22.45 -5.29
N GLN A 156 17.70 23.39 -5.53
CA GLN A 156 16.88 23.96 -4.47
C GLN A 156 15.81 22.96 -4.01
N SER A 157 15.11 22.32 -4.96
CA SER A 157 14.16 21.26 -4.68
C SER A 157 14.82 20.08 -3.96
N ALA A 158 16.01 19.65 -4.39
CA ALA A 158 16.77 18.60 -3.74
C ALA A 158 17.18 18.96 -2.30
N LYS A 159 17.67 20.20 -2.06
CA LYS A 159 17.98 20.68 -0.70
C LYS A 159 16.75 20.68 0.20
N ASN A 160 15.58 21.07 -0.34
CA ASN A 160 14.33 21.03 0.41
C ASN A 160 13.99 19.59 0.81
N LEU A 161 14.04 18.62 -0.11
CA LEU A 161 13.78 17.19 0.18
C LEU A 161 14.72 16.64 1.26
N ILE A 162 16.01 16.97 1.21
CA ILE A 162 16.99 16.59 2.25
C ILE A 162 16.61 17.20 3.61
N GLY A 163 16.15 18.46 3.61
CA GLY A 163 15.66 19.13 4.82
C GLY A 163 14.43 18.44 5.41
N GLN A 164 13.47 18.06 4.56
CA GLN A 164 12.27 17.31 4.97
C GLN A 164 12.63 15.95 5.58
N ALA A 165 13.51 15.20 4.90
CA ALA A 165 14.00 13.91 5.37
C ALA A 165 14.64 13.99 6.76
N LYS A 166 15.56 14.95 6.95
CA LYS A 166 16.22 15.18 8.24
C LYS A 166 15.25 15.63 9.33
N ALA A 167 14.26 16.44 8.98
CA ALA A 167 13.26 16.90 9.93
C ALA A 167 12.40 15.73 10.43
N LEU A 168 11.92 14.87 9.52
CA LEU A 168 11.13 13.68 9.89
C LEU A 168 11.94 12.67 10.69
N GLU A 169 13.20 12.44 10.34
CA GLU A 169 14.10 11.60 11.15
C GLU A 169 14.26 12.17 12.56
N LYS A 170 14.52 13.47 12.68
CA LYS A 170 14.70 14.13 13.99
C LYS A 170 13.45 14.03 14.87
N LEU A 171 12.25 14.01 14.27
CA LEU A 171 11.00 13.82 15.01
C LEU A 171 10.83 12.38 15.53
N GLY A 172 11.53 11.41 14.94
CA GLY A 172 11.45 10.00 15.32
C GLY A 172 10.66 9.12 14.36
N CYS A 173 10.44 9.54 13.10
CA CYS A 173 9.94 8.61 12.09
C CYS A 173 10.88 7.41 11.98
N PHE A 174 10.35 6.19 11.96
CA PHE A 174 11.20 4.99 11.96
C PHE A 174 11.72 4.62 10.57
N ALA A 175 11.08 5.11 9.50
CA ALA A 175 11.49 4.92 8.12
C ALA A 175 10.89 6.03 7.24
N LEU A 176 11.43 6.21 6.02
CA LEU A 176 10.90 7.16 5.04
C LEU A 176 10.67 6.52 3.68
N VAL A 177 9.49 6.73 3.10
CA VAL A 177 9.25 6.51 1.68
C VAL A 177 9.79 7.70 0.88
N LEU A 178 10.54 7.39 -0.18
CA LEU A 178 11.03 8.33 -1.19
C LEU A 178 10.35 7.99 -2.52
N GLU A 179 9.46 8.85 -3.01
CA GLU A 179 8.70 8.60 -4.24
C GLU A 179 9.09 9.54 -5.38
N CYS A 180 9.41 8.95 -6.54
CA CYS A 180 9.72 9.67 -7.78
C CYS A 180 10.83 10.74 -7.63
N LEU A 181 11.97 10.34 -7.07
CA LEU A 181 13.20 11.15 -6.97
C LEU A 181 14.28 10.66 -7.94
N PRO A 182 15.17 11.54 -8.45
CA PRO A 182 16.41 11.12 -9.08
C PRO A 182 17.23 10.24 -8.15
N ASP A 183 17.80 9.17 -8.71
CA ASP A 183 18.57 8.15 -8.00
C ASP A 183 19.68 8.72 -7.11
N LYS A 184 20.45 9.69 -7.61
CA LYS A 184 21.54 10.34 -6.85
C LYS A 184 21.03 11.14 -5.65
N ILE A 185 19.81 11.69 -5.72
CA ILE A 185 19.21 12.42 -4.59
C ILE A 185 18.76 11.41 -3.53
N SER A 186 18.13 10.31 -3.95
CA SER A 186 17.75 9.21 -3.07
C SER A 186 18.95 8.56 -2.39
N GLU A 187 20.05 8.34 -3.12
CA GLU A 187 21.33 7.85 -2.58
C GLU A 187 21.87 8.80 -1.51
N LEU A 188 21.91 10.10 -1.82
CA LEU A 188 22.39 11.12 -0.89
C LEU A 188 21.55 11.20 0.39
N ILE A 189 20.22 11.14 0.28
CA ILE A 189 19.31 11.11 1.44
C ILE A 189 19.55 9.83 2.24
N THR A 190 19.59 8.67 1.58
CA THR A 190 19.75 7.36 2.23
C THR A 190 21.05 7.26 3.02
N ALA A 191 22.15 7.80 2.48
CA ALA A 191 23.45 7.83 3.12
C ALA A 191 23.53 8.80 4.33
N GLN A 192 22.71 9.86 4.33
CA GLN A 192 22.70 10.84 5.43
C GLN A 192 21.81 10.45 6.61
N LEU A 193 20.79 9.61 6.37
CA LEU A 193 19.86 9.17 7.40
C LEU A 193 20.36 7.91 8.09
N LYS A 194 20.07 7.82 9.39
CA LYS A 194 20.22 6.63 10.24
C LYS A 194 19.02 5.69 10.13
N ILE A 195 17.84 6.21 9.79
CA ILE A 195 16.63 5.40 9.55
C ILE A 195 16.59 4.85 8.12
N PRO A 196 15.91 3.71 7.87
CA PRO A 196 15.75 3.15 6.54
C PRO A 196 14.97 4.07 5.59
N THR A 197 15.38 4.08 4.32
CA THR A 197 14.61 4.66 3.21
C THR A 197 14.00 3.58 2.33
N ILE A 198 12.76 3.75 1.90
CA ILE A 198 12.03 2.84 1.00
C ILE A 198 11.74 3.59 -0.30
N GLY A 199 12.28 3.10 -1.42
CA GLY A 199 12.12 3.72 -2.72
C GLY A 199 10.89 3.23 -3.48
N ILE A 200 10.24 4.14 -4.20
CA ILE A 200 9.32 3.82 -5.30
C ILE A 200 9.56 4.83 -6.43
N GLY A 201 10.15 4.36 -7.53
CA GLY A 201 10.67 5.28 -8.56
C GLY A 201 11.79 6.19 -8.07
N ALA A 202 12.57 5.73 -7.08
CA ALA A 202 13.65 6.48 -6.43
C ALA A 202 15.05 5.86 -6.64
N GLY A 203 15.17 4.87 -7.53
CA GLY A 203 16.43 4.15 -7.79
C GLY A 203 16.75 3.07 -6.75
N ILE A 204 17.83 2.32 -6.99
CA ILE A 204 18.21 1.14 -6.19
C ILE A 204 18.90 1.49 -4.86
N HIS A 205 19.31 2.74 -4.68
CA HIS A 205 20.16 3.16 -3.57
C HIS A 205 19.41 3.29 -2.24
N CYS A 206 18.07 3.32 -2.22
CA CYS A 206 17.27 3.25 -0.99
C CYS A 206 17.47 1.93 -0.24
N ASP A 207 17.31 1.91 1.07
CA ASP A 207 17.44 0.70 1.90
C ASP A 207 16.39 -0.38 1.62
N GLY A 208 15.26 -0.01 1.03
CA GLY A 208 14.23 -0.93 0.57
C GLY A 208 13.48 -0.41 -0.64
N GLN A 209 12.50 -1.18 -1.11
CA GLN A 209 11.65 -0.82 -2.23
C GLN A 209 10.19 -1.17 -1.94
N VAL A 210 9.28 -0.34 -2.45
CA VAL A 210 7.83 -0.59 -2.44
C VAL A 210 7.24 -0.51 -3.84
N LEU A 211 6.27 -1.39 -4.13
CA LEU A 211 5.41 -1.31 -5.29
C LEU A 211 3.94 -1.53 -4.89
N VAL A 212 3.05 -0.96 -5.70
CA VAL A 212 1.63 -1.30 -5.68
C VAL A 212 1.45 -2.71 -6.22
N ILE A 213 0.87 -3.62 -5.43
CA ILE A 213 0.77 -5.05 -5.77
C ILE A 213 0.01 -5.28 -7.09
N ASN A 214 -1.05 -4.51 -7.35
CA ASN A 214 -1.83 -4.65 -8.57
C ASN A 214 -1.03 -4.31 -9.83
N ASP A 215 -0.16 -3.28 -9.75
CA ASP A 215 0.69 -2.89 -10.87
C ASP A 215 1.81 -3.93 -11.07
N MET A 216 2.39 -4.44 -9.98
CA MET A 216 3.39 -5.50 -10.00
C MET A 216 2.85 -6.81 -10.60
N LEU A 217 1.60 -7.17 -10.30
CA LEU A 217 0.93 -8.36 -10.83
C LEU A 217 0.31 -8.18 -12.22
N GLY A 218 0.30 -6.95 -12.75
CA GLY A 218 -0.27 -6.66 -14.06
C GLY A 218 -1.78 -6.90 -14.12
N LEU A 219 -2.53 -6.49 -13.08
CA LEU A 219 -3.99 -6.61 -13.04
C LEU A 219 -4.72 -5.61 -13.93
N PHE A 220 -4.06 -4.51 -14.29
CA PHE A 220 -4.61 -3.48 -15.15
C PHE A 220 -3.85 -3.39 -16.47
N ASP A 221 -4.62 -3.28 -17.56
CA ASP A 221 -4.12 -2.88 -18.88
C ASP A 221 -4.24 -1.36 -19.08
N ARG A 222 -3.76 -0.61 -18.08
CA ARG A 222 -3.67 0.85 -18.11
C ARG A 222 -2.22 1.28 -18.16
N TYR A 223 -1.99 2.59 -18.30
CA TYR A 223 -0.66 3.17 -18.23
C TYR A 223 0.11 2.62 -17.01
N THR A 224 1.24 1.96 -17.28
CA THR A 224 2.14 1.44 -16.24
C THR A 224 3.25 2.48 -16.01
N PRO A 225 3.42 3.03 -14.80
CA PRO A 225 4.47 3.98 -14.53
C PRO A 225 5.85 3.40 -14.84
N LYS A 226 6.78 4.24 -15.34
CA LYS A 226 8.12 3.80 -15.79
C LYS A 226 8.89 3.00 -14.73
N PHE A 227 8.67 3.27 -13.44
CA PHE A 227 9.36 2.62 -12.34
C PHE A 227 8.78 1.25 -11.96
N VAL A 228 7.63 0.86 -12.53
CA VAL A 228 6.99 -0.43 -12.24
C VAL A 228 7.58 -1.50 -13.15
N LYS A 229 7.99 -2.61 -12.54
CA LYS A 229 8.21 -3.89 -13.23
C LYS A 229 7.01 -4.79 -12.99
N LYS A 230 6.39 -5.27 -14.06
CA LYS A 230 5.41 -6.36 -14.00
C LYS A 230 6.13 -7.69 -13.79
N TYR A 231 5.82 -8.38 -12.70
CA TYR A 231 6.32 -9.73 -12.40
C TYR A 231 5.33 -10.82 -12.85
N ALA A 232 4.09 -10.44 -13.13
CA ALA A 232 3.08 -11.24 -13.80
C ALA A 232 2.23 -10.35 -14.72
N ASN A 233 1.39 -10.98 -15.56
CA ASN A 233 0.40 -10.29 -16.37
C ASN A 233 -0.97 -10.95 -16.17
N LEU A 234 -1.58 -10.71 -15.00
CA LEU A 234 -2.77 -11.44 -14.56
C LEU A 234 -4.05 -11.01 -15.29
N SER A 235 -4.15 -9.78 -15.79
CA SER A 235 -5.36 -9.30 -16.47
C SER A 235 -5.87 -10.23 -17.59
N PRO A 236 -5.06 -10.62 -18.58
CA PRO A 236 -5.52 -11.54 -19.63
C PRO A 236 -5.85 -12.94 -19.09
N ILE A 237 -5.12 -13.44 -18.08
CA ILE A 237 -5.35 -14.76 -17.48
C ILE A 237 -6.73 -14.80 -16.79
N ILE A 238 -7.06 -13.75 -16.04
CA ILE A 238 -8.36 -13.62 -15.39
C ILE A 238 -9.47 -13.51 -16.44
N LEU A 239 -9.26 -12.70 -17.48
CA LEU A 239 -10.24 -12.53 -18.55
C LEU A 239 -10.50 -13.84 -19.30
N GLU A 240 -9.46 -14.62 -19.59
CA GLU A 240 -9.56 -15.94 -20.20
C GLU A 240 -10.37 -16.90 -19.32
N ALA A 241 -10.03 -17.03 -18.03
CA ALA A 241 -10.76 -17.88 -17.10
C ALA A 241 -12.25 -17.52 -16.98
N VAL A 242 -12.59 -16.22 -16.95
CA VAL A 242 -13.99 -15.75 -16.94
C VAL A 242 -14.70 -16.08 -18.25
N ASN A 243 -14.03 -15.94 -19.39
CA ASN A 243 -14.59 -16.31 -20.69
C ASN A 243 -14.81 -17.82 -20.81
N ASP A 244 -13.90 -18.64 -20.30
CA ASP A 244 -14.02 -20.09 -20.29
C ASP A 244 -15.21 -20.53 -19.44
N PHE A 245 -15.34 -20.01 -18.22
CA PHE A 245 -16.51 -20.26 -17.37
C PHE A 245 -17.81 -19.88 -18.09
N LYS A 246 -17.88 -18.68 -18.68
CA LYS A 246 -19.05 -18.23 -19.47
C LYS A 246 -19.35 -19.21 -20.61
N ASN A 247 -18.33 -19.63 -21.36
CA ASN A 247 -18.48 -20.52 -22.51
C ASN A 247 -18.93 -21.92 -22.09
N GLU A 248 -18.45 -22.45 -20.97
CA GLU A 248 -18.86 -23.75 -20.45
C GLU A 248 -20.30 -23.73 -19.96
N VAL A 249 -20.74 -22.66 -19.28
CA VAL A 249 -22.15 -22.48 -18.89
C VAL A 249 -23.06 -22.39 -20.11
N LEU A 250 -22.71 -21.56 -21.11
CA LEU A 250 -23.52 -21.39 -22.33
C LEU A 250 -23.61 -22.67 -23.18
N LYS A 251 -22.64 -23.58 -23.05
CA LYS A 251 -22.61 -24.87 -23.76
C LYS A 251 -23.07 -26.03 -22.89
N GLU A 252 -23.61 -25.75 -21.70
CA GLU A 252 -24.05 -26.76 -20.72
C GLU A 252 -22.97 -27.79 -20.38
N LYS A 253 -21.69 -27.38 -20.44
CA LYS A 253 -20.55 -28.19 -19.99
C LYS A 253 -20.31 -28.06 -18.48
N PHE A 254 -20.69 -26.92 -17.92
CA PHE A 254 -20.65 -26.66 -16.48
C PHE A 254 -22.05 -26.31 -15.95
N PRO A 255 -22.46 -26.86 -14.79
CA PRO A 255 -21.73 -27.85 -13.99
C PRO A 255 -21.74 -29.24 -14.64
N ALA A 256 -20.62 -29.96 -14.52
CA ALA A 256 -20.54 -31.37 -14.85
C ALA A 256 -21.09 -32.24 -13.68
N PRO A 257 -21.33 -33.55 -13.86
CA PRO A 257 -21.84 -34.43 -12.80
C PRO A 257 -21.01 -34.40 -11.51
N GLU A 258 -19.68 -34.32 -11.60
CA GLU A 258 -18.78 -34.22 -10.43
C GLU A 258 -18.92 -32.91 -9.65
N HIS A 259 -19.50 -31.88 -10.26
CA HIS A 259 -19.82 -30.59 -9.65
C HIS A 259 -21.29 -30.48 -9.22
N SER A 260 -22.04 -31.58 -9.30
CA SER A 260 -23.49 -31.61 -9.07
C SER A 260 -23.85 -32.56 -7.93
N PHE A 261 -24.92 -32.24 -7.21
CA PHE A 261 -25.50 -33.14 -6.20
C PHE A 261 -26.76 -33.82 -6.76
N THR A 262 -26.91 -35.10 -6.50
CA THR A 262 -28.05 -35.90 -6.97
C THR A 262 -29.08 -36.11 -5.87
N ILE A 263 -30.37 -36.09 -6.22
CA ILE A 263 -31.45 -36.62 -5.38
C ILE A 263 -31.68 -38.10 -5.73
N LYS A 264 -32.10 -38.91 -4.74
CA LYS A 264 -32.54 -40.27 -5.03
C LYS A 264 -33.86 -40.22 -5.82
N GLU A 265 -33.97 -41.07 -6.83
CA GLU A 265 -35.14 -41.12 -7.70
C GLU A 265 -36.46 -41.36 -6.95
N GLU A 266 -36.42 -42.14 -5.87
CA GLU A 266 -37.57 -42.42 -5.00
C GLU A 266 -38.10 -41.19 -4.27
N GLU A 267 -37.23 -40.27 -3.87
CA GLU A 267 -37.61 -39.01 -3.23
C GLU A 267 -38.06 -37.99 -4.28
N PHE A 268 -37.43 -37.98 -5.46
CA PHE A 268 -37.83 -37.11 -6.57
C PHE A 268 -39.25 -37.42 -7.05
N LYS A 269 -39.63 -38.70 -7.18
CA LYS A 269 -40.98 -39.09 -7.59
C LYS A 269 -42.09 -38.68 -6.62
N LYS A 270 -41.77 -38.39 -5.35
CA LYS A 270 -42.77 -37.90 -4.38
C LYS A 270 -43.12 -36.43 -4.60
N ILE A 271 -42.27 -35.69 -5.32
CA ILE A 271 -42.40 -34.24 -5.55
C ILE A 271 -42.61 -33.89 -7.03
N ASP A 272 -42.32 -34.80 -7.96
CA ASP A 272 -42.57 -34.57 -9.38
C ASP A 272 -44.07 -34.77 -9.66
N GLU A 273 -44.81 -33.66 -9.69
CA GLU A 273 -46.26 -33.61 -9.98
C GLU A 273 -46.58 -33.51 -11.49
N ARG A 274 -45.57 -33.64 -12.35
CA ARG A 274 -45.75 -33.67 -13.81
C ARG A 274 -46.25 -35.02 -14.32
#